data_AF-A0A921GCY6-F1
#
_entry.id   AF-A0A921GCY6-F1
#
_cell.length_a   1.000
_cell.length_b   1.000
_cell.length_c   1.000
_cell.angle_alpha   90.00
_cell.angle_beta   90.00
_cell.angle_gamma   90.00
#
_symmetry.space_group_name_H-M   'P 1'
#
loop_
_entity.id
_entity.type
_entity.pdbx_description
1 polymer ?
#
loop_
_entity_poly.entity_id
_entity_poly.type
_entity_poly.pdbx_seq_one_letter_code
_entity_poly.pdbx_strand_id
1 'polypeptide(L)'
;MREAIGNTFVFNFIIVFVILFVALFATSSAYSKAARVKNTIMDIVEENADLLEDRMNLPEEVVDEIETSLKKLGYRLNVNQQNKCPQVVGGTLMNSFSNYHYCVYKHEKTDKSSGNLPRRGNYYTVISYMYFDIPLIGSNLELEIKGQTRTYFKEIKYNG
;
A
#
# COMPACT_ATOMS: atom_id res chain seq x y z
N MET A 1 8.56 -24.35 -50.72
CA MET A 1 9.10 -24.29 -49.34
C MET A 1 9.39 -22.87 -48.83
N ARG A 2 9.50 -21.83 -49.68
CA ARG A 2 9.73 -20.43 -49.25
C ARG A 2 8.55 -19.79 -48.49
N GLU A 3 7.35 -20.33 -48.63
CA GLU A 3 6.13 -19.88 -47.92
C GLU A 3 6.09 -20.31 -46.45
N ALA A 4 6.78 -21.39 -46.07
CA ALA A 4 6.81 -21.87 -44.69
C ALA A 4 7.62 -20.96 -43.75
N ILE A 5 8.65 -20.28 -44.28
CA ILE A 5 9.54 -19.39 -43.52
C ILE A 5 8.80 -18.10 -43.11
N GLY A 6 7.91 -17.58 -43.96
CA GLY A 6 7.10 -16.40 -43.66
C GLY A 6 6.05 -16.67 -42.58
N ASN A 7 5.45 -17.87 -42.59
CA ASN A 7 4.41 -18.24 -41.63
C ASN A 7 4.99 -18.38 -40.21
N THR A 8 6.12 -19.06 -40.04
CA THR A 8 6.76 -19.23 -38.72
C THR A 8 7.18 -17.88 -38.10
N PHE A 9 7.66 -16.93 -38.91
CA PHE A 9 8.03 -15.60 -38.42
C PHE A 9 6.82 -14.82 -37.87
N VAL A 10 5.69 -14.87 -38.59
CA VAL A 10 4.44 -14.23 -38.16
C VAL A 10 3.90 -14.88 -36.88
N PHE A 11 3.94 -16.21 -36.77
CA PHE A 11 3.53 -16.92 -35.55
C PHE A 11 4.38 -16.55 -34.32
N ASN A 12 5.71 -16.50 -34.46
CA ASN A 12 6.60 -16.09 -33.35
C ASN A 12 6.32 -14.65 -32.91
N PHE A 13 6.08 -13.75 -33.86
CA PHE A 13 5.72 -12.37 -33.55
C PHE A 13 4.40 -12.29 -32.75
N ILE A 14 3.36 -13.02 -33.18
CA ILE A 14 2.08 -13.09 -32.47
C ILE A 14 2.27 -13.62 -31.04
N ILE A 15 3.04 -14.69 -30.87
CA ILE A 15 3.31 -15.28 -29.54
C ILE A 15 3.94 -14.25 -28.61
N VAL A 16 4.95 -13.51 -29.09
CA VAL A 16 5.61 -12.46 -28.30
C VAL A 16 4.60 -11.38 -27.88
N PHE A 17 3.74 -10.95 -28.79
CA PHE A 17 2.69 -9.96 -28.47
C PHE A 17 1.70 -10.48 -27.45
N VAL A 18 1.25 -11.73 -27.57
CA VAL A 18 0.32 -12.34 -26.61
C VAL A 18 0.95 -12.41 -25.22
N ILE A 19 2.22 -12.83 -25.12
CA ILE A 19 2.94 -12.86 -23.84
C ILE A 19 3.02 -11.44 -23.24
N LEU A 20 3.34 -10.44 -24.05
CA LEU A 20 3.40 -9.05 -23.63
C LEU A 20 2.05 -8.56 -23.10
N PHE A 21 0.95 -8.84 -23.82
CA PHE A 21 -0.40 -8.49 -23.37
C PHE A 21 -0.75 -9.17 -22.05
N VAL A 22 -0.52 -10.48 -21.92
CA VAL A 22 -0.79 -11.21 -20.67
C VAL A 22 0.02 -10.61 -19.52
N ALA A 23 1.29 -10.27 -19.74
CA ALA A 23 2.12 -9.62 -18.73
C ALA A 23 1.53 -8.26 -18.32
N LEU A 24 1.15 -7.40 -19.28
CA LEU A 24 0.51 -6.11 -18.99
C LEU A 24 -0.80 -6.27 -18.21
N PHE A 25 -1.64 -7.22 -18.59
CA PHE A 25 -2.91 -7.50 -17.88
C PHE A 25 -2.67 -8.00 -16.46
N ALA A 26 -1.71 -8.90 -16.26
CA ALA A 26 -1.33 -9.39 -14.95
C ALA A 26 -0.82 -8.25 -14.06
N THR A 27 0.08 -7.40 -14.59
CA THR A 27 0.61 -6.22 -13.88
C THR A 27 -0.49 -5.22 -13.52
N SER A 28 -1.38 -4.89 -14.46
CA SER A 28 -2.52 -3.99 -14.22
C SER A 28 -3.46 -4.52 -13.13
N SER A 29 -3.74 -5.82 -13.16
CA SER A 29 -4.61 -6.47 -12.17
C SER A 29 -3.98 -6.49 -10.78
N ALA A 30 -2.69 -6.82 -10.69
CA ALA A 30 -1.93 -6.79 -9.43
C ALA A 30 -1.85 -5.36 -8.88
N TYR A 31 -1.60 -4.36 -9.73
CA TYR A 31 -1.57 -2.95 -9.35
C TYR A 31 -2.92 -2.51 -8.80
N SER A 32 -4.01 -2.84 -9.49
CA SER A 32 -5.37 -2.48 -9.09
C SER A 32 -5.73 -3.05 -7.71
N LYS A 33 -5.34 -4.30 -7.42
CA LYS A 33 -5.57 -4.91 -6.11
C LYS A 33 -4.78 -4.22 -5.00
N ALA A 34 -3.47 -4.04 -5.19
CA ALA A 34 -2.61 -3.41 -4.19
C ALA A 34 -2.99 -1.94 -3.96
N ALA A 35 -3.37 -1.20 -5.01
CA ALA A 35 -3.86 0.17 -4.90
C ALA A 35 -5.18 0.26 -4.13
N ARG A 36 -6.13 -0.66 -4.37
CA ARG A 36 -7.37 -0.74 -3.58
C ARG A 36 -7.08 -1.02 -2.11
N VAL A 37 -6.22 -1.99 -1.81
CA VAL A 37 -5.79 -2.32 -0.45
C VAL A 37 -5.23 -1.10 0.27
N LYS A 38 -4.31 -0.40 -0.38
CA LYS A 38 -3.73 0.83 0.15
C LYS A 38 -4.80 1.88 0.45
N ASN A 39 -5.69 2.14 -0.50
CA ASN A 39 -6.73 3.15 -0.35
C ASN A 39 -7.70 2.75 0.79
N THR A 40 -8.12 1.50 0.88
CA THR A 40 -8.98 1.03 1.98
C THR A 40 -8.33 1.20 3.34
N ILE A 41 -7.04 0.85 3.49
CA ILE A 41 -6.32 1.09 4.75
C ILE A 41 -6.22 2.59 5.04
N MET A 42 -5.96 3.39 4.01
CA MET A 42 -5.91 4.85 4.12
C MET A 42 -7.24 5.39 4.63
N ASP A 43 -8.36 4.98 4.02
CA ASP A 43 -9.72 5.39 4.41
C ASP A 43 -10.03 5.00 5.86
N ILE A 44 -9.70 3.78 6.30
CA ILE A 44 -9.90 3.32 7.68
C ILE A 44 -9.06 4.14 8.69
N VAL A 45 -7.79 4.38 8.36
CA VAL A 45 -6.89 5.18 9.20
C VAL A 45 -7.34 6.66 9.25
N GLU A 46 -7.90 7.16 8.15
CA GLU A 46 -8.50 8.49 8.04
C GLU A 46 -9.78 8.62 8.88
N GLU A 47 -10.65 7.61 8.87
CA GLU A 47 -11.89 7.57 9.64
C GLU A 47 -11.63 7.48 11.16
N ASN A 48 -10.57 6.75 11.55
CA ASN A 48 -10.18 6.54 12.94
C ASN A 48 -9.03 7.48 13.40
N ALA A 49 -8.80 8.59 12.68
CA ALA A 49 -7.63 9.44 12.90
C ALA A 49 -7.56 10.06 14.32
N ASP A 50 -8.71 10.25 14.97
CA ASP A 50 -8.88 10.71 16.34
C ASP A 50 -8.37 9.69 17.37
N LEU A 51 -8.68 8.41 17.19
CA LEU A 51 -8.20 7.32 18.06
C LEU A 51 -6.68 7.12 17.98
N LEU A 52 -6.08 7.54 16.86
CA LEU A 52 -4.66 7.41 16.55
C LEU A 52 -3.83 8.64 16.97
N GLU A 53 -4.47 9.74 17.39
CA GLU A 53 -3.83 11.05 17.63
C GLU A 53 -2.64 10.95 18.59
N ASP A 54 -2.79 10.22 19.70
CA ASP A 54 -1.77 10.09 20.74
C ASP A 54 -1.14 8.70 20.80
N ARG A 55 -1.44 7.84 19.82
CA ARG A 55 -0.92 6.47 19.77
C ARG A 55 0.29 6.35 18.86
N MET A 56 1.22 5.47 19.25
CA MET A 56 2.34 5.05 18.42
C MET A 56 2.05 3.78 17.61
N ASN A 57 1.04 3.00 18.02
CA ASN A 57 0.62 1.76 17.37
C ASN A 57 -0.86 1.83 17.00
N LEU A 58 -1.27 1.05 15.99
CA LEU A 58 -2.68 0.87 15.67
C LEU A 58 -3.41 0.16 16.82
N PRO A 59 -4.58 0.66 17.27
CA PRO A 59 -5.44 -0.06 18.20
C PRO A 59 -5.95 -1.35 17.57
N GLU A 60 -6.21 -2.35 18.41
CA GLU A 60 -6.69 -3.67 17.99
C GLU A 60 -7.98 -3.60 17.14
N GLU A 61 -8.89 -2.70 17.48
CA GLU A 61 -10.12 -2.45 16.72
C GLU A 61 -9.85 -2.02 15.27
N VAL A 62 -8.93 -1.08 15.07
CA VAL A 62 -8.53 -0.61 13.73
C VAL A 62 -7.78 -1.71 12.98
N VAL A 63 -6.98 -2.51 13.68
CA VAL A 63 -6.30 -3.66 13.07
C VAL A 63 -7.32 -4.70 12.60
N ASP A 64 -8.29 -5.08 13.42
CA ASP A 64 -9.33 -6.05 13.05
C ASP A 64 -10.18 -5.57 11.87
N GLU A 65 -10.52 -4.28 11.85
CA GLU A 65 -11.23 -3.66 10.73
C GLU A 65 -10.43 -3.72 9.42
N ILE A 66 -9.14 -3.39 9.49
CA ILE A 66 -8.22 -3.53 8.35
C ILE A 66 -8.16 -4.98 7.91
N GLU A 67 -7.87 -5.92 8.81
CA GLU A 67 -7.69 -7.34 8.46
C GLU A 67 -8.97 -7.94 7.86
N THR A 68 -10.14 -7.61 8.40
CA THR A 68 -11.43 -8.01 7.84
C THR A 68 -11.63 -7.45 6.42
N SER A 69 -11.23 -6.20 6.19
CA SER A 69 -11.34 -5.56 4.87
C SER A 69 -10.36 -6.19 3.87
N LEU A 70 -9.12 -6.46 4.27
CA LEU A 70 -8.11 -7.11 3.44
C LEU A 70 -8.48 -8.55 3.09
N LYS A 71 -9.13 -9.26 4.02
CA LYS A 71 -9.71 -10.58 3.78
C LYS A 71 -10.77 -10.54 2.69
N LYS A 72 -11.71 -9.58 2.74
CA LYS A 72 -12.75 -9.40 1.72
C LYS A 72 -12.16 -9.06 0.35
N LEU A 73 -11.05 -8.32 0.32
CA LEU A 73 -10.33 -7.98 -0.92
C LEU A 73 -9.46 -9.13 -1.47
N GLY A 74 -9.32 -10.24 -0.73
CA GLY A 74 -8.49 -11.38 -1.14
C GLY A 74 -7.00 -11.04 -1.19
N TYR A 75 -6.53 -10.19 -0.27
CA TYR A 75 -5.12 -9.83 -0.18
C TYR A 75 -4.28 -11.00 0.39
N ARG A 76 -2.97 -11.01 0.09
CA ARG A 76 -2.07 -12.12 0.44
C ARG A 76 -1.79 -12.14 1.95
N LEU A 77 -1.90 -13.31 2.57
CA LEU A 77 -1.58 -13.51 3.99
C LEU A 77 -0.08 -13.46 4.25
N ASN A 78 0.29 -12.88 5.38
CA ASN A 78 1.64 -12.90 5.93
C ASN A 78 1.77 -14.04 6.93
N VAL A 79 2.27 -15.20 6.48
CA VAL A 79 2.35 -16.43 7.28
C VAL A 79 3.16 -16.25 8.56
N ASN A 80 4.18 -15.39 8.54
CA ASN A 80 5.04 -15.14 9.70
C ASN A 80 4.55 -13.98 10.56
N GLN A 81 3.46 -13.32 10.17
CA GLN A 81 2.86 -12.13 10.78
C GLN A 81 3.81 -10.94 11.00
N GLN A 82 5.06 -11.02 10.54
CA GLN A 82 6.07 -9.97 10.67
C GLN A 82 6.07 -9.11 9.43
N ASN A 83 5.76 -7.83 9.58
CA ASN A 83 5.74 -6.90 8.45
C ASN A 83 7.15 -6.42 8.16
N LYS A 84 7.69 -6.80 6.99
CA LYS A 84 8.97 -6.29 6.49
C LYS A 84 8.78 -4.89 5.91
N CYS A 85 8.71 -3.91 6.80
CA CYS A 85 8.42 -2.53 6.45
C CYS A 85 9.71 -1.76 6.11
N PRO A 86 9.77 -1.01 4.99
CA PRO A 86 10.93 -0.19 4.67
C PRO A 86 11.10 0.96 5.67
N GLN A 87 12.26 1.58 5.75
CA GLN A 87 12.39 2.79 6.56
C GLN A 87 11.79 3.99 5.80
N VAL A 88 10.91 4.75 6.46
CA VAL A 88 10.30 5.96 5.90
C VAL A 88 10.79 7.16 6.72
N VAL A 89 11.39 8.13 6.04
CA VAL A 89 11.96 9.32 6.69
C VAL A 89 10.87 10.11 7.42
N GLY A 90 11.09 10.39 8.70
CA GLY A 90 10.17 11.17 9.53
C GLY A 90 8.83 10.49 9.82
N GLY A 91 8.73 9.17 9.62
CA GLY A 91 7.53 8.38 9.91
C GLY A 91 7.77 7.34 10.99
N THR A 92 6.84 7.22 11.92
CA THR A 92 6.85 6.16 12.95
C THR A 92 5.97 5.01 12.49
N LEU A 93 6.53 3.81 12.35
CA LEU A 93 5.78 2.60 12.00
C LEU A 93 4.77 2.26 13.10
N MET A 94 3.51 2.05 12.73
CA MET A 94 2.41 1.79 13.65
C MET A 94 1.97 0.32 13.73
N ASN A 95 2.44 -0.53 12.81
CA ASN A 95 1.97 -1.92 12.68
C ASN A 95 3.12 -2.90 12.36
N SER A 96 3.91 -3.27 13.38
CA SER A 96 5.00 -4.24 13.21
C SER A 96 4.52 -5.67 12.96
N PHE A 97 3.30 -6.01 13.41
CA PHE A 97 2.71 -7.34 13.28
C PHE A 97 1.29 -7.27 12.70
N SER A 98 0.97 -8.16 11.75
CA SER A 98 -0.39 -8.37 11.22
C SER A 98 -0.46 -9.65 10.41
N ASN A 99 -1.66 -10.22 10.29
CA ASN A 99 -1.97 -11.33 9.39
C ASN A 99 -1.78 -10.99 7.90
N TYR A 100 -1.65 -9.71 7.56
CA TYR A 100 -1.43 -9.22 6.20
C TYR A 100 -0.19 -8.34 6.11
N HIS A 101 0.50 -8.39 4.98
CA HIS A 101 1.70 -7.57 4.77
C HIS A 101 1.34 -6.18 4.22
N TYR A 102 1.31 -5.20 5.12
CA TYR A 102 1.16 -3.78 4.85
C TYR A 102 1.90 -2.96 5.91
N CYS A 103 2.16 -1.68 5.64
CA CYS A 103 2.84 -0.80 6.57
C CYS A 103 2.09 0.53 6.68
N VAL A 104 1.88 1.00 7.90
CA VAL A 104 1.28 2.29 8.22
C VAL A 104 2.28 3.09 9.03
N TYR A 105 2.61 4.29 8.56
CA TYR A 105 3.49 5.23 9.25
C TYR A 105 2.70 6.44 9.66
N LYS A 106 2.91 6.90 10.89
CA LYS A 106 2.44 8.20 11.34
C LYS A 106 3.51 9.25 11.12
N HIS A 107 3.10 10.40 10.62
CA HIS A 107 3.94 11.57 10.48
C HIS A 107 3.31 12.76 11.18
N GLU A 108 4.14 13.53 11.86
CA GLU A 108 3.73 14.77 12.50
C GLU A 108 4.10 15.95 11.61
N LYS A 109 3.14 16.83 11.36
CA LYS A 109 3.32 18.07 10.62
C LYS A 109 2.99 19.24 11.54
N THR A 110 3.95 20.14 11.72
CA THR A 110 3.73 21.42 12.41
C THR A 110 3.70 22.52 11.37
N ASP A 111 2.56 23.21 11.24
CA ASP A 111 2.45 24.40 10.40
C ASP A 111 2.68 25.65 11.26
N LYS A 112 3.69 26.44 10.87
CA LYS A 112 4.06 27.70 11.51
C LYS A 112 3.52 28.93 10.78
N SER A 113 2.80 28.75 9.67
CA SER A 113 2.33 29.86 8.81
C SER A 113 0.94 30.41 9.16
N SER A 114 0.21 29.82 10.11
CA SER A 114 -1.07 30.37 10.58
C SER A 114 -0.81 31.34 11.73
N GLY A 115 -1.22 32.60 11.57
CA GLY A 115 -0.90 33.71 12.49
C GLY A 115 -0.94 33.33 13.98
N ASN A 116 0.14 33.65 14.68
CA ASN A 116 0.37 33.56 16.13
C ASN A 116 0.11 32.21 16.85
N LEU A 117 -0.41 31.15 16.21
CA LEU A 117 -0.56 29.83 16.84
C LEU A 117 -0.05 28.69 15.93
N PRO A 118 0.92 27.87 16.38
CA PRO A 118 1.36 26.69 15.63
C PRO A 118 0.23 25.66 15.57
N ARG A 119 -0.14 25.22 14.36
CA ARG A 119 -1.08 24.10 14.17
C ARG A 119 -0.29 22.81 14.07
N ARG A 120 -0.62 21.83 14.92
CA ARG A 120 -0.11 20.46 14.80
C ARG A 120 -1.13 19.62 14.07
N GLY A 121 -0.66 18.77 13.18
CA GLY A 121 -1.50 17.83 12.47
C GLY A 121 -0.77 16.56 12.12
N ASN A 122 -1.50 15.47 12.05
CA ASN A 122 -0.96 14.16 11.70
C ASN A 122 -1.35 13.82 10.26
N TYR A 123 -0.47 13.13 9.55
CA TYR A 123 -0.81 12.42 8.32
C TYR A 123 -0.17 11.04 8.35
N TYR A 124 -0.74 10.11 7.60
CA TYR A 124 -0.32 8.73 7.61
C TYR A 124 0.16 8.32 6.23
N THR A 125 1.27 7.59 6.17
CA THR A 125 1.75 6.96 4.94
C THR A 125 1.39 5.48 5.00
N VAL A 126 0.68 4.98 3.99
CA VAL A 126 0.31 3.57 3.86
C VAL A 126 1.09 2.96 2.71
N ILE A 127 1.65 1.78 2.94
CA ILE A 127 2.36 0.97 1.95
C ILE A 127 1.68 -0.39 1.84
N SER A 128 1.28 -0.74 0.62
CA SER A 128 0.83 -2.08 0.23
C SER A 128 1.76 -2.66 -0.84
N TYR A 129 1.58 -3.93 -1.18
CA TYR A 129 2.50 -4.64 -2.05
C TYR A 129 1.76 -5.35 -3.20
N MET A 130 2.34 -5.26 -4.40
CA MET A 130 2.00 -6.10 -5.54
C MET A 130 2.84 -7.37 -5.48
N TYR A 131 2.21 -8.52 -5.74
CA TYR A 131 2.88 -9.81 -5.74
C TYR A 131 2.88 -10.39 -7.15
N PHE A 132 4.06 -10.82 -7.61
CA PHE A 132 4.21 -11.60 -8.83
C PHE A 132 4.96 -12.89 -8.53
N ASP A 133 4.30 -14.01 -8.79
CA ASP A 133 4.91 -15.32 -8.72
C ASP A 133 5.39 -15.67 -10.15
N ILE A 134 6.71 -15.64 -10.38
CA ILE A 134 7.31 -15.93 -11.69
C ILE A 134 7.76 -17.40 -11.72
N PRO A 135 7.01 -18.30 -12.39
CA PRO A 135 7.28 -19.74 -12.33
C PRO A 135 8.62 -20.15 -12.93
N LEU A 136 9.18 -19.36 -13.86
CA LEU A 136 10.42 -19.70 -14.57
C LEU A 136 11.70 -19.41 -13.77
N ILE A 137 11.65 -18.45 -12.83
CA ILE A 137 12.83 -17.97 -12.08
C ILE A 137 12.73 -18.37 -10.59
N GLY A 138 11.56 -18.84 -10.14
CA GLY A 138 11.34 -19.26 -8.74
C GLY A 138 11.43 -18.10 -7.73
N SER A 139 11.45 -16.86 -8.22
CA SER A 139 11.52 -15.65 -7.41
C SER A 139 10.13 -15.03 -7.25
N ASN A 140 9.76 -14.71 -6.02
CA ASN A 140 8.60 -13.88 -5.74
C ASN A 140 9.05 -12.41 -5.85
N LEU A 141 8.47 -11.67 -6.78
CA LEU A 141 8.71 -10.24 -6.90
C LEU A 141 7.62 -9.49 -6.13
N GLU A 142 8.06 -8.67 -5.19
CA GLU A 142 7.19 -7.81 -4.38
C GLU A 142 7.50 -6.35 -4.70
N LEU A 143 6.49 -5.58 -5.13
CA LEU A 143 6.64 -4.16 -5.46
C LEU A 143 5.77 -3.30 -4.56
N GLU A 144 6.37 -2.29 -3.94
CA GLU A 144 5.70 -1.37 -3.03
C GLU A 144 4.79 -0.37 -3.77
N ILE A 145 3.57 -0.16 -3.27
CA ILE A 145 2.69 0.95 -3.63
C ILE A 145 2.49 1.82 -2.40
N LYS A 146 2.85 3.11 -2.53
CA LYS A 146 2.77 4.09 -1.44
C LYS A 146 1.60 5.05 -1.64
N GLY A 147 1.09 5.59 -0.54
CA GLY A 147 0.01 6.56 -0.51
C GLY A 147 0.03 7.29 0.82
N GLN A 148 -0.41 8.54 0.81
CA GLN A 148 -0.42 9.39 1.99
C GLN A 148 -1.84 9.93 2.19
N THR A 149 -2.30 9.91 3.44
CA THR A 149 -3.55 10.53 3.83
C THR A 149 -3.44 12.05 3.72
N ARG A 150 -4.60 12.71 3.80
CA ARG A 150 -4.63 14.15 4.02
C ARG A 150 -4.06 14.48 5.42
N THR A 151 -3.53 15.69 5.58
CA THR A 151 -3.11 16.16 6.91
C THR A 151 -4.32 16.62 7.71
N TYR A 152 -4.50 16.05 8.90
CA TYR A 152 -5.51 16.45 9.86
C TYR A 152 -4.93 17.51 10.77
N PHE A 153 -5.30 18.78 10.58
CA PHE A 153 -4.87 19.88 11.44
C PHE A 153 -5.86 20.10 12.58
N LYS A 154 -5.35 20.27 13.80
CA LYS A 154 -6.15 20.69 14.96
C LYS A 154 -5.77 22.11 15.35
N GLU A 155 -6.78 22.91 15.70
CA GLU A 155 -6.55 24.19 16.36
C GLU A 155 -6.25 23.94 17.85
N ILE A 156 -5.12 24.45 18.33
CA ILE A 156 -4.77 24.39 19.75
C ILE A 156 -5.64 25.43 20.47
N LYS A 157 -6.71 24.99 21.14
CA LYS A 157 -7.45 25.86 22.07
C LYS A 157 -6.68 25.92 23.38
N TYR A 158 -6.07 27.07 23.69
CA TYR A 158 -5.55 27.36 25.02
C TYR A 158 -6.74 27.64 25.95
N ASN A 159 -6.89 26.85 27.02
CA ASN A 159 -7.69 27.24 28.17
C ASN A 159 -6.86 28.28 28.94
N GLY A 160 -7.36 29.52 28.99
CA GLY A 160 -6.76 30.62 29.73
C GLY A 160 -6.83 30.44 31.25
#